data_AF-A0A349H1A9-F1
#
_entry.id   AF-A0A349H1A9-F1
#
_cell.length_a   1.000
_cell.length_b   1.000
_cell.length_c   1.000
_cell.angle_alpha   90.00
_cell.angle_beta   90.00
_cell.angle_gamma   90.00
#
_symmetry.space_group_name_H-M   'P 1'
#
loop_
_entity.id
_entity.type
_entity.pdbx_description
1 polymer ?
#
loop_
_entity_poly.entity_id
_entity_poly.type
_entity_poly.pdbx_seq_one_letter_code
_entity_poly.pdbx_strand_id
1 'polypeptide(L)' 'MLRDRSFITRNDRHLAPYQRLLDMRMEESRRLLQETDHRVNQIGEQVGYPDPQQFSAFFRSRQGTSPSTYRAMNNRTAF' A
#
# COMPACT_ATOMS: atom_id res chain seq x y z
N MET A 1 24.73 25.68 8.34
CA MET A 1 23.58 26.17 7.54
C MET A 1 24.17 26.57 6.19
N LEU A 2 23.88 25.95 5.04
CA LEU A 2 22.66 25.37 4.52
C LEU A 2 23.01 24.10 3.70
N ARG A 3 22.21 23.03 3.84
CA ARG A 3 22.22 21.91 2.89
C ARG A 3 21.39 22.34 1.68
N ASP A 4 22.03 22.96 0.71
CA ASP A 4 21.43 23.11 -0.61
C ASP A 4 21.42 21.72 -1.27
N ARG A 5 20.30 21.01 -1.09
CA ARG A 5 20.02 19.74 -1.76
C ARG A 5 19.48 20.07 -3.15
N SER A 6 20.36 20.50 -4.02
CA SER A 6 20.21 20.45 -5.47
C SER A 6 20.17 18.98 -5.94
N PHE A 7 19.05 18.31 -5.65
CA PHE A 7 18.65 17.04 -6.28
C PHE A 7 17.20 17.16 -6.77
N ILE A 8 16.84 18.31 -7.33
CA ILE A 8 15.62 18.45 -8.13
C ILE A 8 15.89 17.70 -9.44
N THR A 9 15.65 16.38 -9.43
CA THR A 9 15.76 15.55 -10.61
C THR A 9 14.65 15.94 -11.58
N ARG A 10 15.08 16.29 -12.78
CA ARG A 10 14.27 16.58 -13.96
C ARG A 10 13.41 15.37 -14.35
N ASN A 11 12.27 15.09 -13.69
CA ASN A 11 11.18 14.28 -14.29
C ASN A 11 9.84 14.25 -13.48
N ASP A 12 9.23 15.38 -13.15
CA ASP A 12 7.95 15.43 -12.40
C ASP A 12 6.78 14.66 -13.06
N ARG A 13 6.83 14.42 -14.37
CA ARG A 13 5.72 13.82 -15.12
C ARG A 13 5.56 12.31 -14.92
N HIS A 14 6.58 11.59 -14.45
CA HIS A 14 6.48 10.14 -14.17
C HIS A 14 6.15 9.82 -12.71
N LEU A 15 6.36 10.78 -11.81
CA LEU A 15 5.98 10.66 -10.41
C LEU A 15 4.46 10.60 -10.26
N ALA A 16 3.72 11.44 -11.00
CA ALA A 16 2.27 11.47 -10.90
C ALA A 16 1.59 10.14 -11.33
N PRO A 17 1.92 9.52 -12.49
CA PRO A 17 1.36 8.21 -12.87
C PRO A 17 1.73 7.09 -11.90
N TYR A 18 2.99 7.04 -11.44
CA TYR A 18 3.43 6.00 -10.52
C TYR A 18 2.76 6.14 -9.15
N GLN A 19 2.68 7.35 -8.61
CA GLN A 19 1.98 7.58 -7.35
C GLN A 19 0.49 7.25 -7.45
N ARG A 20 -0.15 7.62 -8.57
CA ARG A 20 -1.55 7.25 -8.84
C ARG A 20 -1.74 5.73 -8.84
N LEU A 21 -0.83 4.97 -9.46
CA LEU A 21 -0.86 3.51 -9.45
C LEU A 21 -0.74 2.96 -8.02
N LEU A 22 0.18 3.49 -7.22
CA LEU A 22 0.35 3.06 -5.83
C LEU A 22 -0.89 3.39 -4.98
N ASP A 23 -1.55 4.52 -5.22
CA ASP A 23 -2.79 4.89 -4.55
C ASP A 23 -3.93 3.92 -4.92
N MET A 24 -4.08 3.59 -6.20
CA MET A 24 -5.06 2.60 -6.66
C MET A 24 -4.82 1.22 -6.04
N ARG A 25 -3.55 0.77 -6.00
CA ARG A 25 -3.19 -0.49 -5.33
C ARG A 25 -3.53 -0.48 -3.85
N MET A 26 -3.27 0.64 -3.17
CA MET A 26 -3.57 0.80 -1.75
C MET A 26 -5.08 0.80 -1.48
N GLU A 27 -5.86 1.47 -2.32
CA GLU A 27 -7.32 1.47 -2.27
C GLU A 27 -7.91 0.07 -2.43
N GLU A 28 -7.48 -0.65 -3.46
CA GLU A 28 -7.94 -2.01 -3.70
C GLU A 28 -7.50 -2.97 -2.58
N SER A 29 -6.28 -2.79 -2.05
CA SER A 29 -5.80 -3.59 -0.91
C SER A 29 -6.71 -3.42 0.31
N ARG A 30 -7.12 -2.18 0.63
CA ARG A 30 -8.04 -1.91 1.76
C ARG A 30 -9.39 -2.56 1.53
N ARG A 31 -9.95 -2.38 0.33
CA ARG A 31 -11.24 -2.96 -0.08
C ARG A 31 -11.23 -4.48 0.08
N LEU A 32 -10.25 -5.17 -0.50
CA LEU A 32 -10.12 -6.63 -0.41
C LEU A 32 -9.92 -7.12 1.04
N LEU A 33 -9.17 -6.38 1.86
CA LEU A 33 -8.99 -6.74 3.28
C LEU A 33 -10.28 -6.60 4.11
N GLN A 34 -11.19 -5.71 3.70
CA GLN A 34 -12.46 -5.41 4.37
C GLN A 34 -13.62 -6.27 3.87
N GLU A 35 -13.67 -6.53 2.58
CA GLU A 35 -14.85 -7.12 1.92
C GLU A 35 -14.67 -8.62 1.62
N THR A 36 -13.48 -9.17 1.82
CA THR A 36 -13.19 -10.56 1.47
C THR A 36 -12.38 -11.29 2.54
N ASP A 37 -12.50 -12.61 2.56
CA ASP A 37 -11.70 -13.53 3.37
C ASP A 37 -10.41 -14.00 2.68
N HIS A 38 -10.04 -13.40 1.54
CA HIS A 38 -8.81 -13.77 0.83
C HIS A 38 -7.60 -13.69 1.76
N ARG A 39 -6.67 -14.65 1.66
CA ARG A 39 -5.44 -14.60 2.44
C ARG A 39 -4.59 -13.40 2.02
N VAL A 40 -3.82 -12.86 2.95
CA VAL A 40 -2.99 -11.64 2.72
C VAL A 40 -2.06 -11.79 1.52
N ASN A 41 -1.50 -12.97 1.28
CA ASN A 41 -0.67 -13.24 0.10
C ASN A 41 -1.48 -13.18 -1.21
N GLN A 42 -2.70 -13.73 -1.23
CA GLN A 42 -3.58 -13.69 -2.41
C GLN A 42 -3.98 -12.25 -2.75
N ILE A 43 -4.23 -11.42 -1.73
CA ILE A 43 -4.47 -9.98 -1.93
C ILE A 43 -3.24 -9.31 -2.52
N GLY A 44 -2.05 -9.60 -1.99
CA GLY A 44 -0.78 -9.11 -2.54
C GLY A 44 -0.64 -9.42 -4.03
N GLU A 45 -0.84 -10.67 -4.43
CA GLU A 45 -0.82 -11.09 -5.83
C GLU A 45 -1.82 -10.29 -6.69
N GLN A 46 -3.07 -10.13 -6.22
CA GLN A 46 -4.12 -9.38 -6.93
C GLN A 46 -3.77 -7.90 -7.14
N VAL A 47 -3.10 -7.26 -6.18
CA VAL A 47 -2.68 -5.85 -6.28
C VAL A 47 -1.29 -5.65 -6.89
N GLY A 48 -0.69 -6.72 -7.43
CA GLY A 48 0.57 -6.66 -8.18
C GLY A 48 1.84 -6.81 -7.33
N TYR A 49 1.75 -7.47 -6.17
CA TYR A 49 2.86 -7.85 -5.29
C TYR A 49 2.88 -9.36 -5.06
N PRO A 50 3.53 -10.15 -5.94
CA PRO A 50 3.61 -11.61 -5.81
C PRO A 50 4.36 -12.07 -4.55
N ASP A 51 5.29 -11.25 -4.05
CA ASP A 51 5.98 -11.50 -2.79
C ASP A 51 5.16 -10.93 -1.62
N PRO A 52 4.67 -11.77 -0.68
CA PRO A 52 3.89 -11.32 0.47
C PRO A 52 4.64 -10.35 1.40
N GLN A 53 5.97 -10.45 1.47
CA GLN A 53 6.79 -9.58 2.31
C GLN A 53 6.89 -8.18 1.69
N GLN A 54 7.05 -8.09 0.37
CA GLN A 54 6.99 -6.83 -0.37
C GLN A 54 5.62 -6.17 -0.24
N PHE A 55 4.54 -6.95 -0.39
CA PHE A 55 3.19 -6.44 -0.18
C PHE A 55 3.00 -5.88 1.23
N SER A 56 3.40 -6.66 2.25
CA SER A 56 3.26 -6.26 3.65
C SER A 56 4.06 -5.00 3.99
N ALA A 57 5.27 -4.87 3.44
CA ALA A 57 6.09 -3.68 3.59
C ALA A 57 5.47 -2.46 2.91
N PHE A 58 5.02 -2.60 1.65
CA PHE A 58 4.31 -1.56 0.91
C PHE A 58 3.08 -1.08 1.68
N PHE A 59 2.20 -2.00 2.07
CA PHE A 59 0.96 -1.67 2.76
C PHE A 59 1.25 -0.97 4.09
N ARG A 60 2.19 -1.50 4.89
CA ARG A 60 2.58 -0.88 6.17
C ARG A 60 3.18 0.52 5.97
N SER A 61 3.98 0.72 4.92
CA SER A 61 4.58 2.04 4.64
C SER A 61 3.54 3.12 4.35
N ARG A 62 2.39 2.74 3.78
CA ARG A 62 1.31 3.68 3.42
C ARG A 62 0.19 3.77 4.45
N GLN A 63 -0.17 2.67 5.08
CA GLN A 63 -1.28 2.59 6.04
C GLN A 63 -0.83 2.73 7.50
N GLY A 64 0.45 2.52 7.79
CA GLY A 64 1.02 2.53 9.14
C GLY A 64 0.96 1.19 9.89
N THR A 65 0.14 0.24 9.44
CA THR A 65 -0.02 -1.08 10.07
C THR A 65 0.07 -2.22 9.05
N SER A 66 0.27 -3.45 9.51
CA SER A 66 0.31 -4.62 8.60
C SER A 66 -1.08 -4.94 8.03
N PRO A 67 -1.18 -5.57 6.85
CA PRO A 67 -2.47 -6.00 6.28
C PRO A 67 -3.31 -6.86 7.25
N SER A 68 -2.67 -7.82 7.93
CA SER A 68 -3.34 -8.71 8.89
C SER A 68 -3.88 -7.93 10.09
N THR A 69 -3.09 -7.00 10.62
CA THR A 69 -3.51 -6.12 11.72
C THR A 69 -4.68 -5.24 11.30
N TYR A 70 -4.61 -4.66 10.09
CA TYR A 70 -5.67 -3.83 9.53
C TYR A 70 -6.99 -4.59 9.40
N ARG A 71 -6.98 -5.82 8.87
CA ARG A 71 -8.17 -6.68 8.82
C ARG A 71 -8.74 -6.96 10.21
N ALA A 72 -7.89 -7.34 11.17
CA ALA A 72 -8.33 -7.63 12.53
C ALA A 72 -8.97 -6.42 13.22
N MET A 73 -8.52 -5.20 12.94
CA MET A 73 -9.13 -3.97 13.44
C MET A 73 -10.53 -3.73 12.88
N ASN A 74 -10.74 -3.97 11.57
CA ASN A 74 -12.08 -3.85 10.96
C ASN A 74 -13.08 -4.85 11.55
N ASN A 75 -12.67 -6.10 11.74
CA ASN A 75 -13.53 -7.14 12.32
C ASN A 75 -13.96 -6.84 13.76
N ARG A 76 -13.24 -5.97 14.49
CA ARG A 76 -13.59 -5.54 15.84
C ARG A 76 -14.58 -4.39 15.89
N THR A 77 -14.88 -3.76 14.76
CA THR A 77 -15.76 -2.57 14.70
C THR A 77 -17.13 -2.90 14.08
N ALA A 78 -17.27 -4.07 13.46
CA ALA A 78 -18.54 -4.65 13.07
C ALA A 78 -19.21 -5.26 14.32
N PHE A 79 -20.01 -4.44 15.02
CA PHE A 79 -20.94 -4.86 16.07
C PHE A 79 -22.37 -4.77 15.55
#